data_AF-A0A973SJN2-F1
#
_entry.id   AF-A0A973SJN2-F1
#
_cell.length_a   1.000
_cell.length_b   1.000
_cell.length_c   1.000
_cell.angle_alpha   90.00
_cell.angle_beta   90.00
_cell.angle_gamma   90.00
#
_symmetry.space_group_name_H-M   'P 1'
#
loop_
_entity.id
_entity.type
_entity.pdbx_description
1 polymer ?
#
loop_
_entity_poly.entity_id
_entity_poly.type
_entity_poly.pdbx_seq_one_letter_code
_entity_poly.pdbx_strand_id
1 'polypeptide(L)'
;TQALAHLVLLECAAARGEFAVADEHAAAAEGLARQYDLSAPAAVCAWYAGQRLMISGDYAGAERAYAEAARMTARAGMLEGRQDLPLITTFCLHLVDGRAAETVELLADKHQSGAKWTLDAYALALASAGHVKDAKAVAATRPPVRPDFLYELAMIWRALAGMLLDDRERMVDCYDKLKPFSDRVAGAGTGVVALWPVALTLGDLAIRLGQPDASRDHYVKALEVAERVGVPRWVEAARRAVSNSPGNGHS
;
A
#
# COMPACT_ATOMS: atom_id res chain seq x y z
N THR A 1 -4.03 24.13 -11.86
CA THR A 1 -5.27 24.14 -12.66
C THR A 1 -6.37 23.44 -11.87
N GLN A 2 -7.64 23.63 -12.22
CA GLN A 2 -8.76 22.96 -11.52
C GLN A 2 -8.66 21.43 -11.57
N ALA A 3 -8.23 20.86 -12.71
CA ALA A 3 -8.02 19.41 -12.84
C ALA A 3 -6.99 18.88 -11.83
N LEU A 4 -5.85 19.58 -11.66
CA LEU A 4 -4.85 19.19 -10.67
C LEU A 4 -5.39 19.27 -9.24
N ALA A 5 -6.22 20.27 -8.92
CA ALA A 5 -6.84 20.37 -7.60
C ALA A 5 -7.74 19.16 -7.31
N HIS A 6 -8.53 18.72 -8.29
CA HIS A 6 -9.32 17.50 -8.15
C HIS A 6 -8.46 16.24 -7.95
N LEU A 7 -7.33 16.11 -8.64
CA LEU A 7 -6.42 14.98 -8.44
C LEU A 7 -5.83 14.94 -7.03
N VAL A 8 -5.41 16.09 -6.49
CA VAL A 8 -4.89 16.17 -5.10
C VAL A 8 -5.99 15.84 -4.09
N LEU A 9 -7.21 16.34 -4.30
CA LEU A 9 -8.33 16.04 -3.41
C LEU A 9 -8.74 14.55 -3.47
N LEU A 10 -8.66 13.93 -4.65
CA LEU A 10 -8.81 12.48 -4.83
C LEU A 10 -7.79 11.72 -3.98
N GLU A 11 -6.50 12.06 -4.09
CA GLU A 11 -5.44 11.40 -3.32
C GLU A 11 -5.63 11.58 -1.81
N CYS A 12 -5.99 12.79 -1.35
CA CYS A 12 -6.29 13.06 0.05
C CYS A 12 -7.53 12.33 0.58
N ALA A 13 -8.58 12.19 -0.23
CA ALA A 13 -9.77 11.43 0.13
C ALA A 13 -9.47 9.92 0.15
N ALA A 14 -8.75 9.40 -0.85
CA ALA A 14 -8.34 8.01 -0.91
C ALA A 14 -7.46 7.62 0.30
N ALA A 15 -6.51 8.47 0.70
CA ALA A 15 -5.68 8.24 1.90
C ALA A 15 -6.51 8.02 3.18
N ARG A 16 -7.63 8.74 3.30
CA ARG A 16 -8.57 8.65 4.44
C ARG A 16 -9.63 7.56 4.25
N GLY A 17 -9.59 6.80 3.17
CA GLY A 17 -10.60 5.79 2.85
C GLY A 17 -11.96 6.36 2.44
N GLU A 18 -12.05 7.67 2.15
CA GLU A 18 -13.26 8.35 1.71
C GLU A 18 -13.45 8.17 0.20
N PHE A 19 -13.58 6.91 -0.23
CA PHE A 19 -13.50 6.61 -1.66
C PHE A 19 -14.67 7.17 -2.47
N ALA A 20 -15.86 7.36 -1.89
CA ALA A 20 -16.96 8.03 -2.58
C ALA A 20 -16.58 9.48 -2.96
N VAL A 21 -15.92 10.21 -2.05
CA VAL A 21 -15.42 11.57 -2.30
C VAL A 21 -14.28 11.55 -3.33
N ALA A 22 -13.40 10.56 -3.25
CA ALA A 22 -12.35 10.38 -4.25
C ALA A 22 -12.90 10.05 -5.65
N ASP A 23 -13.96 9.25 -5.74
CA ASP A 23 -14.67 8.92 -6.98
C ASP A 23 -15.31 10.19 -7.61
N GLU A 24 -15.91 11.08 -6.80
CA GLU A 24 -16.43 12.37 -7.28
C GLU A 24 -15.34 13.27 -7.87
N HIS A 25 -14.19 13.35 -7.19
CA HIS A 25 -13.05 14.13 -7.68
C HIS A 25 -12.39 13.50 -8.92
N ALA A 26 -12.34 12.17 -9.01
CA ALA A 26 -11.92 11.46 -10.22
C ALA A 26 -12.82 11.83 -11.40
N ALA A 27 -14.14 11.73 -11.23
CA ALA A 27 -15.11 12.06 -12.28
C ALA A 27 -15.01 13.53 -12.73
N ALA A 28 -14.79 14.46 -11.80
CA ALA A 28 -14.57 15.87 -12.12
C ALA A 28 -13.27 16.10 -12.90
N ALA A 29 -12.17 15.45 -12.49
CA ALA A 29 -10.89 15.52 -13.20
C ALA A 29 -10.98 14.92 -14.61
N GLU A 30 -11.67 13.78 -14.78
CA GLU A 30 -11.93 13.16 -16.08
C GLU A 30 -12.82 14.02 -16.98
N GLY A 31 -13.83 14.69 -16.41
CA GLY A 31 -14.67 15.65 -17.13
C GLY A 31 -13.84 16.79 -17.72
N LEU A 32 -12.97 17.39 -16.90
CA LEU A 32 -12.05 18.44 -17.33
C LEU A 32 -11.01 17.92 -18.33
N ALA A 33 -10.49 16.70 -18.12
CA ALA A 33 -9.55 16.08 -19.05
C ALA A 33 -10.15 15.90 -20.44
N ARG A 34 -11.41 15.45 -20.52
CA ARG A 34 -12.14 15.34 -21.80
C ARG A 34 -12.44 16.70 -22.42
N GLN A 35 -12.89 17.67 -21.61
CA GLN A 35 -13.26 18.99 -22.11
C GLN A 35 -12.07 19.75 -22.72
N TYR A 36 -10.88 19.59 -22.13
CA TYR A 36 -9.68 20.34 -22.50
C TYR A 36 -8.58 19.48 -23.13
N ASP A 37 -8.92 18.24 -23.53
CA ASP A 37 -7.99 17.26 -24.13
C ASP A 37 -6.68 17.07 -23.33
N LEU A 38 -6.81 16.96 -22.01
CA LEU A 38 -5.67 16.83 -21.09
C LEU A 38 -5.32 15.36 -20.87
N SER A 39 -4.23 14.91 -21.48
CA SER A 39 -3.73 13.53 -21.34
C SER A 39 -3.26 13.20 -19.92
N ALA A 40 -2.66 14.16 -19.22
CA ALA A 40 -2.07 13.96 -17.91
C ALA A 40 -3.08 13.57 -16.81
N PRO A 41 -4.17 14.33 -16.58
CA PRO A 41 -5.17 13.95 -15.59
C PRO A 41 -5.90 12.65 -15.94
N ALA A 42 -6.16 12.40 -17.23
CA ALA A 42 -6.75 11.14 -17.67
C ALA A 42 -5.87 9.93 -17.31
N ALA A 43 -4.55 10.05 -17.47
CA ALA A 43 -3.61 8.99 -17.08
C ALA A 43 -3.62 8.75 -15.56
N VAL A 44 -3.72 9.80 -14.73
CA VAL A 44 -3.82 9.66 -13.27
C VAL A 44 -5.12 8.97 -12.86
N CYS A 45 -6.26 9.36 -13.43
CA CYS A 45 -7.55 8.72 -13.16
C CYS A 45 -7.57 7.23 -13.58
N ALA A 46 -6.85 6.86 -14.64
CA ALA A 46 -6.72 5.45 -15.04
C ALA A 46 -5.99 4.60 -13.98
N TRP A 47 -4.97 5.13 -13.31
CA TRP A 47 -4.34 4.45 -12.17
C TRP A 47 -5.31 4.29 -11.00
N TYR A 48 -6.08 5.34 -10.71
CA TYR A 48 -7.09 5.31 -9.65
C TYR A 48 -8.18 4.27 -9.92
N ALA A 49 -8.64 4.13 -11.17
CA ALA A 49 -9.57 3.06 -11.54
C ALA A 49 -9.00 1.66 -11.22
N GLY A 50 -7.71 1.44 -11.46
CA GLY A 50 -7.02 0.22 -11.04
C GLY A 50 -7.00 0.02 -9.52
N GLN A 51 -6.77 1.11 -8.75
CA GLN A 51 -6.85 1.09 -7.29
C GLN A 51 -8.24 0.65 -6.81
N ARG A 52 -9.32 1.15 -7.44
CA ARG A 52 -10.70 0.76 -7.08
C ARG A 52 -10.97 -0.72 -7.35
N LEU A 53 -10.47 -1.26 -8.46
CA LEU A 53 -10.56 -2.69 -8.76
C LEU A 53 -9.79 -3.52 -7.73
N MET A 54 -8.57 -3.10 -7.37
CA MET A 54 -7.79 -3.73 -6.28
C MET A 54 -8.56 -3.70 -4.94
N ILE A 55 -9.20 -2.58 -4.60
CA ILE A 55 -10.02 -2.45 -3.39
C ILE A 55 -11.24 -3.38 -3.44
N SER A 56 -11.86 -3.58 -4.59
CA SER A 56 -13.01 -4.50 -4.73
C SER A 56 -12.63 -5.98 -4.71
N GLY A 57 -11.35 -6.31 -4.96
CA GLY A 57 -10.86 -7.68 -5.08
C GLY A 57 -10.81 -8.23 -6.50
N ASP A 58 -11.16 -7.43 -7.53
CA ASP A 58 -10.94 -7.78 -8.93
C ASP A 58 -9.48 -7.53 -9.33
N TYR A 59 -8.58 -8.41 -8.90
CA TYR A 59 -7.14 -8.27 -9.14
C TYR A 59 -6.77 -8.42 -10.62
N ALA A 60 -7.45 -9.30 -11.36
CA ALA A 60 -7.24 -9.44 -12.80
C ALA A 60 -7.71 -8.20 -13.57
N GLY A 61 -8.83 -7.59 -13.16
CA GLY A 61 -9.27 -6.30 -13.67
C GLY A 61 -8.29 -5.18 -13.35
N ALA A 62 -7.80 -5.12 -12.10
CA ALA A 62 -6.81 -4.14 -11.67
C ALA A 62 -5.53 -4.22 -12.50
N GLU A 63 -5.01 -5.43 -12.76
CA GLU A 63 -3.83 -5.63 -13.59
C GLU A 63 -4.00 -5.07 -15.01
N ARG A 64 -5.15 -5.34 -15.65
CA ARG A 64 -5.47 -4.78 -16.98
C ARG A 64 -5.57 -3.26 -16.94
N ALA A 65 -6.21 -2.71 -15.90
CA ALA A 65 -6.34 -1.26 -15.73
C ALA A 65 -4.98 -0.58 -15.53
N TYR A 66 -4.08 -1.16 -14.73
CA TYR A 66 -2.73 -0.65 -14.55
C TYR A 66 -1.89 -0.72 -15.83
N ALA A 67 -2.02 -1.79 -16.62
CA ALA A 67 -1.36 -1.90 -17.91
C ALA A 67 -1.81 -0.79 -18.88
N GLU A 68 -3.10 -0.45 -18.89
CA GLU A 68 -3.60 0.66 -19.70
C GLU A 68 -3.17 2.02 -19.14
N ALA A 69 -3.25 2.22 -17.83
CA ALA A 69 -2.78 3.45 -17.17
C ALA A 69 -1.30 3.73 -17.46
N ALA A 70 -0.46 2.69 -17.51
CA ALA A 70 0.94 2.78 -17.90
C ALA A 70 1.11 3.26 -19.36
N ARG A 71 0.30 2.72 -20.30
CA ARG A 71 0.30 3.18 -21.70
C ARG A 71 -0.15 4.63 -21.82
N MET A 72 -1.19 5.02 -21.10
CA MET A 72 -1.68 6.41 -21.06
C MET A 72 -0.63 7.37 -20.49
N THR A 73 0.05 6.96 -19.41
CA THR A 73 1.15 7.72 -18.79
C THR A 73 2.31 7.94 -19.77
N ALA A 74 2.68 6.90 -20.54
CA ALA A 74 3.71 6.99 -21.56
C ALA A 74 3.31 7.96 -22.69
N ARG A 75 2.08 7.86 -23.20
CA ARG A 75 1.54 8.76 -24.23
C ARG A 75 1.46 10.22 -23.76
N ALA A 76 1.21 10.44 -22.47
CA ALA A 76 1.19 11.76 -21.84
C ALA A 76 2.58 12.34 -21.56
N GLY A 77 3.67 11.61 -21.81
CA GLY A 77 5.04 12.05 -21.52
C GLY A 77 5.38 12.10 -20.02
N MET A 78 4.63 11.40 -19.18
CA MET A 78 4.73 11.47 -17.71
C MET A 78 5.57 10.34 -17.10
N LEU A 79 6.54 9.79 -17.83
CA LEU A 79 7.29 8.61 -17.36
C LEU A 79 8.25 8.93 -16.23
N GLU A 80 8.80 10.15 -16.19
CA GLU A 80 9.75 10.56 -15.15
C GLU A 80 9.10 10.47 -13.76
N GLY A 81 9.68 9.65 -12.89
CA GLY A 81 9.17 9.39 -11.54
C GLY A 81 8.02 8.39 -11.46
N ARG A 82 7.50 7.91 -12.60
CA ARG A 82 6.39 6.93 -12.68
C ARG A 82 6.77 5.62 -13.38
N GLN A 83 8.00 5.51 -13.87
CA GLN A 83 8.47 4.35 -14.62
C GLN A 83 8.37 3.02 -13.87
N ASP A 84 8.32 3.06 -12.54
CA ASP A 84 8.28 1.86 -11.69
C ASP A 84 6.86 1.50 -11.21
N LEU A 85 5.85 2.33 -11.48
CA LEU A 85 4.46 2.08 -11.07
C LEU A 85 3.91 0.74 -11.60
N PRO A 86 4.17 0.31 -12.85
CA PRO A 86 3.72 -1.01 -13.31
C PRO A 86 4.26 -2.14 -12.43
N LEU A 87 5.53 -2.10 -12.06
CA LEU A 87 6.15 -3.12 -11.22
C LEU A 87 5.65 -3.03 -9.76
N ILE A 88 5.53 -1.82 -9.22
CA ILE A 88 5.00 -1.59 -7.87
C ILE A 88 3.56 -2.12 -7.74
N THR A 89 2.71 -1.86 -8.75
CA THR A 89 1.31 -2.34 -8.75
C THR A 89 1.24 -3.86 -8.86
N THR A 90 2.05 -4.49 -9.73
CA THR A 90 2.17 -5.95 -9.80
C THR A 90 2.58 -6.54 -8.47
N PHE A 91 3.60 -5.98 -7.80
CA PHE A 91 4.01 -6.45 -6.48
C PHE A 91 2.88 -6.31 -5.45
N CYS A 92 2.20 -5.17 -5.41
CA CYS A 92 1.11 -4.94 -4.47
C CYS A 92 -0.07 -5.89 -4.70
N LEU A 93 -0.41 -6.21 -5.96
CA LEU A 93 -1.45 -7.19 -6.29
C LEU A 93 -1.08 -8.59 -5.77
N HIS A 94 0.15 -9.04 -6.01
CA HIS A 94 0.63 -10.32 -5.47
C HIS A 94 0.66 -10.31 -3.95
N LEU A 95 1.04 -9.19 -3.33
CA LEU A 95 1.09 -9.06 -1.88
C LEU A 95 -0.30 -9.21 -1.24
N VAL A 96 -1.32 -8.49 -1.75
CA VAL A 96 -2.68 -8.59 -1.19
C VAL A 96 -3.38 -9.91 -1.51
N ASP A 97 -2.88 -10.64 -2.50
CA ASP A 97 -3.35 -11.98 -2.88
C ASP A 97 -2.56 -13.12 -2.19
N GLY A 98 -1.64 -12.78 -1.28
CA GLY A 98 -0.83 -13.79 -0.55
C GLY A 98 0.22 -14.49 -1.41
N ARG A 99 0.53 -13.97 -2.60
CA ARG A 99 1.46 -14.53 -3.60
C ARG A 99 2.76 -13.73 -3.73
N ALA A 100 3.17 -12.99 -2.69
CA ALA A 100 4.38 -12.17 -2.72
C ALA A 100 5.64 -12.95 -3.13
N ALA A 101 5.73 -14.24 -2.80
CA ALA A 101 6.84 -15.13 -3.18
C ALA A 101 7.04 -15.24 -4.70
N GLU A 102 5.99 -15.09 -5.50
CA GLU A 102 6.06 -15.19 -6.97
C GLU A 102 6.75 -13.98 -7.62
N THR A 103 7.01 -12.92 -6.86
CA THR A 103 7.60 -11.67 -7.37
C THR A 103 9.11 -11.58 -7.18
N VAL A 104 9.75 -12.62 -6.64
CA VAL A 104 11.20 -12.64 -6.38
C VAL A 104 12.01 -12.31 -7.65
N GLU A 105 11.80 -13.05 -8.73
CA GLU A 105 12.54 -12.85 -9.99
C GLU A 105 12.28 -11.47 -10.60
N LEU A 106 11.02 -11.03 -10.56
CA LEU A 106 10.60 -9.75 -11.11
C LEU A 106 11.26 -8.57 -10.36
N LEU A 107 11.40 -8.68 -9.04
CA LEU A 107 12.04 -7.66 -8.21
C LEU A 107 13.57 -7.76 -8.24
N ALA A 108 14.14 -8.94 -8.49
CA ALA A 108 15.58 -9.16 -8.53
C ALA A 108 16.27 -8.30 -9.61
N ASP A 109 15.74 -8.30 -10.84
CA ASP A 109 16.26 -7.48 -11.94
C ASP A 109 16.31 -5.99 -11.56
N LYS A 110 15.19 -5.49 -11.03
CA LYS A 110 15.08 -4.08 -10.65
C LYS A 110 15.94 -3.71 -9.44
N HIS A 111 16.10 -4.64 -8.51
CA HIS A 111 16.96 -4.47 -7.35
C HIS A 111 18.44 -4.37 -7.77
N GLN A 112 18.89 -5.25 -8.67
CA GLN A 112 20.24 -5.25 -9.23
C GLN A 112 20.55 -3.96 -10.00
N SER A 113 19.55 -3.34 -10.63
CA SER A 113 19.69 -2.03 -11.29
C SER A 113 19.82 -0.85 -10.30
N GLY A 114 19.79 -1.09 -8.99
CA GLY A 114 19.98 -0.07 -7.95
C GLY A 114 18.74 0.75 -7.60
N ALA A 115 17.54 0.30 -7.96
CA ALA A 115 16.30 1.03 -7.65
C ALA A 115 16.03 1.03 -6.14
N LYS A 116 16.13 2.22 -5.51
CA LYS A 116 16.10 2.35 -4.04
C LYS A 116 14.81 1.89 -3.36
N TRP A 117 13.67 1.91 -4.06
CA TRP A 117 12.38 1.50 -3.50
C TRP A 117 12.25 -0.03 -3.34
N THR A 118 13.09 -0.80 -4.05
CA THR A 118 12.98 -2.27 -4.10
C THR A 118 13.44 -2.97 -2.82
N LEU A 119 14.23 -2.33 -1.96
CA LEU A 119 14.88 -3.00 -0.82
C LEU A 119 13.89 -3.75 0.07
N ASP A 120 12.84 -3.08 0.54
CA ASP A 120 11.88 -3.68 1.45
C ASP A 120 10.93 -4.64 0.72
N ALA A 121 10.52 -4.31 -0.51
CA ALA A 121 9.68 -5.18 -1.34
C ALA A 121 10.37 -6.50 -1.70
N TYR A 122 11.64 -6.43 -2.09
CA TYR A 122 12.44 -7.60 -2.48
C TYR A 122 12.81 -8.46 -1.27
N ALA A 123 13.20 -7.84 -0.15
CA ALA A 123 13.41 -8.58 1.10
C ALA A 123 12.11 -9.30 1.56
N LEU A 124 10.96 -8.64 1.42
CA LEU A 124 9.65 -9.24 1.72
C LEU A 124 9.34 -10.42 0.78
N ALA A 125 9.55 -10.28 -0.53
CA ALA A 125 9.35 -11.36 -1.50
C ALA A 125 10.26 -12.56 -1.22
N LEU A 126 11.55 -12.33 -1.00
CA LEU A 126 12.54 -13.37 -0.66
C LEU A 126 12.17 -14.10 0.64
N ALA A 127 11.79 -13.34 1.69
CA ALA A 127 11.39 -13.92 2.96
C ALA A 127 10.10 -14.75 2.81
N SER A 128 9.14 -14.27 2.02
CA SER A 128 7.89 -14.99 1.72
C SER A 128 8.13 -16.29 0.96
N ALA A 129 9.17 -16.34 0.11
CA ALA A 129 9.60 -17.53 -0.61
C ALA A 129 10.51 -18.47 0.21
N GLY A 130 10.83 -18.13 1.46
CA GLY A 130 11.71 -18.93 2.31
C GLY A 130 13.21 -18.72 2.07
N HIS A 131 13.60 -17.79 1.20
CA HIS A 131 15.00 -17.39 0.96
C HIS A 131 15.52 -16.47 2.08
N VAL A 132 15.43 -16.92 3.33
CA VAL A 132 15.66 -16.09 4.54
C VAL A 132 17.06 -15.50 4.59
N LYS A 133 18.09 -16.25 4.16
CA LYS A 133 19.48 -15.76 4.16
C LYS A 133 19.65 -14.56 3.23
N ASP A 134 19.11 -14.65 2.02
CA ASP A 134 19.21 -13.60 1.02
C ASP A 134 18.35 -12.40 1.40
N ALA A 135 17.16 -12.65 1.94
CA ALA A 135 16.29 -11.61 2.49
C ALA A 135 16.99 -10.82 3.60
N LYS A 136 17.71 -11.50 4.52
CA LYS A 136 18.52 -10.84 5.56
C LYS A 136 19.67 -10.03 4.98
N ALA A 137 20.33 -10.52 3.93
CA ALA A 137 21.41 -9.81 3.26
C ALA A 137 20.91 -8.50 2.63
N VAL A 138 19.77 -8.52 1.94
CA VAL A 138 19.13 -7.31 1.39
C VAL A 138 18.70 -6.38 2.52
N ALA A 139 18.03 -6.92 3.54
CA ALA A 139 17.49 -6.17 4.67
C ALA A 139 18.57 -5.52 5.56
N ALA A 140 19.81 -6.01 5.54
CA ALA A 140 20.92 -5.40 6.28
C ALA A 140 21.13 -3.92 5.93
N THR A 141 20.77 -3.52 4.70
CA THR A 141 20.78 -2.12 4.27
C THR A 141 19.45 -1.45 4.66
N ARG A 142 19.51 -0.41 5.51
CA ARG A 142 18.33 0.30 6.03
C ARG A 142 18.41 1.81 5.79
N PRO A 143 18.32 2.28 4.54
CA PRO A 143 18.26 3.70 4.28
C PRO A 143 16.92 4.26 4.80
N PRO A 144 16.87 5.55 5.17
CA PRO A 144 15.60 6.23 5.44
C PRO A 144 14.63 6.04 4.26
N VAL A 145 13.37 5.73 4.57
CA VAL A 145 12.31 5.75 3.55
C VAL A 145 12.12 7.19 3.10
N ARG A 146 12.00 7.40 1.78
CA ARG A 146 11.78 8.73 1.21
C ARG A 146 10.45 9.28 1.70
N PRO A 147 10.39 10.52 2.23
CA PRO A 147 9.16 11.14 2.69
C PRO A 147 8.35 11.68 1.49
N ASP A 148 7.98 10.78 0.57
CA ASP A 148 7.14 11.05 -0.60
C ASP A 148 5.79 10.32 -0.50
N PHE A 149 5.00 10.37 -1.56
CA PHE A 149 3.66 9.78 -1.61
C PHE A 149 3.66 8.24 -1.44
N LEU A 150 4.80 7.56 -1.62
CA LEU A 150 4.95 6.12 -1.38
C LEU A 150 5.36 5.79 0.06
N TYR A 151 5.59 6.79 0.92
CA TYR A 151 6.16 6.59 2.26
C TYR A 151 5.39 5.54 3.08
N GLU A 152 4.08 5.70 3.22
CA GLU A 152 3.24 4.77 4.00
C GLU A 152 3.29 3.35 3.43
N LEU A 153 3.23 3.22 2.10
CA LEU A 153 3.30 1.94 1.41
C LEU A 153 4.65 1.24 1.65
N ALA A 154 5.75 1.96 1.49
CA ALA A 154 7.09 1.43 1.71
C ALA A 154 7.34 1.06 3.18
N MET A 155 6.82 1.86 4.12
CA MET A 155 6.87 1.54 5.55
C MET A 155 6.10 0.27 5.90
N ILE A 156 4.98 -0.01 5.22
CA ILE A 156 4.24 -1.27 5.38
C ILE A 156 5.06 -2.45 4.87
N TRP A 157 5.69 -2.35 3.70
CA TRP A 157 6.59 -3.42 3.23
C TRP A 157 7.75 -3.67 4.19
N ARG A 158 8.32 -2.60 4.74
CA ARG A 158 9.39 -2.69 5.75
C ARG A 158 8.92 -3.37 7.04
N ALA A 159 7.72 -3.06 7.51
CA ALA A 159 7.12 -3.71 8.67
C ALA A 159 6.93 -5.21 8.44
N LEU A 160 6.36 -5.59 7.29
CA LEU A 160 6.13 -6.99 6.92
C LEU A 160 7.45 -7.77 6.79
N ALA A 161 8.45 -7.20 6.13
CA ALA A 161 9.79 -7.79 6.06
C ALA A 161 10.39 -7.98 7.46
N GLY A 162 10.25 -6.98 8.35
CA GLY A 162 10.71 -7.07 9.73
C GLY A 162 10.05 -8.20 10.50
N MET A 163 8.74 -8.37 10.34
CA MET A 163 8.00 -9.46 10.95
C MET A 163 8.42 -10.84 10.42
N LEU A 164 8.60 -11.01 9.10
CA LEU A 164 9.03 -12.29 8.54
C LEU A 164 10.48 -12.65 8.91
N LEU A 165 11.34 -11.66 9.09
CA LEU A 165 12.76 -11.85 9.40
C LEU A 165 13.09 -11.84 10.90
N ASP A 166 12.07 -11.56 11.74
CA ASP A 166 12.22 -11.31 13.19
C ASP A 166 13.22 -10.19 13.52
N ASP A 167 13.25 -9.15 12.68
CA ASP A 167 14.12 -7.97 12.84
C ASP A 167 13.44 -6.96 13.79
N ARG A 168 13.69 -7.13 15.10
CA ARG A 168 13.08 -6.30 16.14
C ARG A 168 13.33 -4.81 15.97
N GLU A 169 14.54 -4.41 15.60
CA GLU A 169 14.88 -3.00 15.43
C GLU A 169 14.06 -2.37 14.31
N ARG A 170 13.91 -3.07 13.18
CA ARG A 170 13.04 -2.63 12.08
C ARG A 170 11.58 -2.57 12.50
N MET A 171 11.09 -3.55 13.26
CA MET A 171 9.71 -3.55 13.75
C MET A 171 9.42 -2.35 14.65
N VAL A 172 10.32 -2.01 15.58
CA VAL A 172 10.20 -0.81 16.44
C VAL A 172 10.17 0.45 15.58
N ASP A 173 11.11 0.59 14.64
CA ASP A 173 11.20 1.75 13.76
C ASP A 173 9.91 1.96 12.94
N CYS A 174 9.37 0.87 12.40
CA CYS A 174 8.11 0.89 11.65
C CYS A 174 6.92 1.23 12.52
N TYR A 175 6.84 0.65 13.72
CA TYR A 175 5.75 0.91 14.65
C TYR A 175 5.67 2.40 14.99
N ASP A 176 6.79 3.03 15.31
CA ASP A 176 6.82 4.46 15.64
C ASP A 176 6.49 5.37 14.45
N LYS A 177 7.00 5.03 13.25
CA LYS A 177 6.77 5.81 12.04
C LYS A 177 5.36 5.63 11.45
N LEU A 178 4.71 4.48 11.66
CA LEU A 178 3.37 4.20 11.13
C LEU A 178 2.25 4.72 12.05
N LYS A 179 2.51 4.94 13.34
CA LYS A 179 1.51 5.46 14.30
C LYS A 179 0.71 6.68 13.81
N PRO A 180 1.32 7.73 13.21
CA PRO A 180 0.58 8.90 12.73
C PRO A 180 -0.42 8.60 11.60
N PHE A 181 -0.31 7.42 10.97
CA PHE A 181 -1.10 7.00 9.83
C PHE A 181 -2.14 5.92 10.20
N SER A 182 -2.35 5.66 11.50
CA SER A 182 -3.24 4.58 11.97
C SER A 182 -4.67 4.65 11.41
N ASP A 183 -5.18 5.85 11.13
CA ASP A 183 -6.52 6.06 10.54
C ASP A 183 -6.54 5.98 9.00
N ARG A 184 -5.45 5.57 8.33
CA ARG A 184 -5.34 5.54 6.87
C ARG A 184 -5.37 4.14 6.29
N VAL A 185 -5.62 4.07 4.99
CA VAL A 185 -5.44 2.87 4.18
C VAL A 185 -4.05 2.91 3.53
N ALA A 186 -3.24 1.88 3.79
CA ALA A 186 -1.87 1.80 3.31
C ALA A 186 -1.78 1.91 1.78
N GLY A 187 -1.05 2.93 1.31
CA GLY A 187 -0.85 3.20 -0.11
C GLY A 187 -2.00 3.93 -0.80
N ALA A 188 -3.17 4.08 -0.18
CA ALA A 188 -4.34 4.64 -0.85
C ALA A 188 -4.13 6.10 -1.30
N GLY A 189 -3.36 6.87 -0.53
CA GLY A 189 -2.99 8.24 -0.87
C GLY A 189 -2.14 8.40 -2.13
N THR A 190 -1.62 7.31 -2.69
CA THR A 190 -0.94 7.33 -3.99
C THR A 190 -1.90 7.54 -5.16
N GLY A 191 -3.20 7.27 -4.97
CA GLY A 191 -4.16 7.13 -6.06
C GLY A 191 -3.89 5.94 -6.98
N VAL A 192 -2.99 5.02 -6.61
CA VAL A 192 -2.53 3.92 -7.47
C VAL A 192 -2.79 2.55 -6.83
N VAL A 193 -2.44 2.33 -5.56
CA VAL A 193 -2.63 1.03 -4.86
C VAL A 193 -3.32 1.21 -3.51
N ALA A 194 -3.91 0.15 -2.96
CA ALA A 194 -4.42 0.14 -1.59
C ALA A 194 -4.30 -1.27 -1.00
N LEU A 195 -3.53 -1.42 0.09
CA LEU A 195 -3.28 -2.72 0.71
C LEU A 195 -4.40 -3.09 1.69
N TRP A 196 -4.39 -2.45 2.86
CA TRP A 196 -5.33 -2.65 3.97
C TRP A 196 -5.17 -1.49 5.00
N PRO A 197 -6.00 -1.40 6.05
CA PRO A 197 -5.84 -0.38 7.09
C PRO A 197 -4.46 -0.43 7.74
N VAL A 198 -3.77 0.71 7.87
CA VAL A 198 -2.43 0.78 8.49
C VAL A 198 -2.46 0.24 9.93
N ALA A 199 -3.55 0.50 10.65
CA ALA A 199 -3.75 0.00 12.01
C ALA A 199 -3.72 -1.53 12.12
N LEU A 200 -4.03 -2.29 11.06
CA LEU A 200 -3.92 -3.75 11.09
C LEU A 200 -2.45 -4.16 11.26
N THR A 201 -1.55 -3.57 10.46
CA THR A 201 -0.11 -3.80 10.57
C THR A 201 0.46 -3.29 11.90
N LEU A 202 -0.06 -2.17 12.44
CA LEU A 202 0.34 -1.68 13.76
C LEU A 202 -0.02 -2.66 14.87
N GLY A 203 -1.19 -3.30 14.79
CA GLY A 203 -1.59 -4.36 15.73
C GLY A 203 -0.66 -5.57 15.65
N ASP A 204 -0.34 -6.03 14.44
CA ASP A 204 0.59 -7.14 14.24
C ASP A 204 2.00 -6.84 14.77
N LEU A 205 2.50 -5.62 14.51
CA LEU A 205 3.75 -5.14 15.08
C LEU A 205 3.69 -5.10 16.61
N ALA A 206 2.61 -4.60 17.20
CA ALA A 206 2.46 -4.55 18.65
C ALA A 206 2.48 -5.95 19.29
N ILE A 207 1.80 -6.95 18.69
CA ILE A 207 1.92 -8.35 19.13
C ILE A 207 3.37 -8.83 19.08
N ARG A 208 4.06 -8.64 17.95
CA ARG A 208 5.45 -9.09 17.76
C ARG A 208 6.45 -8.37 18.66
N LEU A 209 6.14 -7.14 19.06
CA LEU A 209 6.97 -6.36 19.97
C LEU A 209 6.70 -6.67 21.45
N GLY A 210 5.69 -7.48 21.76
CA GLY A 210 5.31 -7.85 23.13
C GLY A 210 4.43 -6.79 23.81
N GLN A 211 3.59 -6.10 23.04
CA GLN A 211 2.69 -5.03 23.49
C GLN A 211 1.21 -5.42 23.25
N PRO A 212 0.70 -6.46 23.95
CA PRO A 212 -0.63 -7.01 23.68
C PRO A 212 -1.77 -6.01 23.88
N ASP A 213 -1.70 -5.16 24.90
CA ASP A 213 -2.73 -4.15 25.15
C ASP A 213 -2.83 -3.15 23.99
N ALA A 214 -1.68 -2.64 23.53
CA ALA A 214 -1.62 -1.72 22.39
C ALA A 214 -2.10 -2.39 21.09
N SER A 215 -1.88 -3.71 20.93
CA SER A 215 -2.33 -4.43 19.73
C SER A 215 -3.85 -4.40 19.58
N ARG A 216 -4.58 -4.53 20.69
CA ARG A 216 -6.04 -4.53 20.68
C ARG A 216 -6.59 -3.18 20.23
N ASP A 217 -6.05 -2.08 20.74
CA ASP A 217 -6.44 -0.72 20.34
C ASP A 217 -6.21 -0.50 18.84
N HIS A 218 -5.09 -0.97 18.31
CA HIS A 218 -4.81 -0.92 16.86
C HIS A 218 -5.78 -1.78 16.06
N TYR A 219 -6.10 -3.00 16.50
CA TYR A 219 -7.06 -3.84 15.77
C TYR A 219 -8.48 -3.28 15.80
N VAL A 220 -8.89 -2.65 16.90
CA VAL A 220 -10.17 -1.91 16.96
C VAL A 220 -10.15 -0.74 15.97
N LYS A 221 -9.07 0.05 15.94
CA LYS A 221 -8.91 1.12 14.94
C LYS A 221 -8.93 0.57 13.50
N ALA A 222 -8.30 -0.57 13.25
CA ALA A 222 -8.32 -1.22 11.94
C ALA A 222 -9.74 -1.61 11.53
N LEU A 223 -10.56 -2.07 12.47
CA LEU A 223 -11.96 -2.38 12.24
C LEU A 223 -12.78 -1.12 11.90
N GLU A 224 -12.60 -0.04 12.65
CA GLU A 224 -13.26 1.25 12.37
C GLU A 224 -12.94 1.75 10.95
N VAL A 225 -11.66 1.71 10.56
CA VAL A 225 -11.22 2.11 9.20
C VAL A 225 -11.82 1.18 8.15
N ALA A 226 -11.81 -0.14 8.38
CA ALA A 226 -12.35 -1.11 7.44
C ALA A 226 -13.87 -0.97 7.24
N GLU A 227 -14.61 -0.71 8.32
CA GLU A 227 -16.06 -0.48 8.28
C GLU A 227 -16.41 0.83 7.58
N ARG A 228 -15.66 1.91 7.85
CA ARG A 228 -15.79 3.18 7.12
C ARG A 228 -15.60 3.00 5.61
N VAL A 229 -14.61 2.21 5.22
CA VAL A 229 -14.32 1.94 3.80
C VAL A 229 -15.34 0.98 3.17
N GLY A 230 -15.88 0.05 3.97
CA GLY A 230 -16.89 -0.92 3.50
C GLY A 230 -16.33 -2.09 2.69
N VAL A 231 -15.03 -2.43 2.84
CA VAL A 231 -14.41 -3.57 2.15
C VAL A 231 -14.56 -4.84 3.00
N PRO A 232 -15.38 -5.83 2.58
CA PRO A 232 -15.74 -6.96 3.44
C PRO A 232 -14.54 -7.77 3.95
N ARG A 233 -13.55 -8.05 3.10
CA ARG A 233 -12.35 -8.80 3.48
C ARG A 233 -11.49 -8.08 4.53
N TRP A 234 -11.45 -6.75 4.51
CA TRP A 234 -10.73 -5.96 5.51
C TRP A 234 -11.47 -5.97 6.85
N VAL A 235 -12.80 -5.84 6.81
CA VAL A 235 -13.65 -5.94 8.01
C VAL A 235 -13.47 -7.32 8.66
N GLU A 236 -13.52 -8.39 7.87
CA GLU A 236 -13.35 -9.75 8.35
C GLU A 236 -11.95 -9.97 8.97
N ALA A 237 -10.90 -9.50 8.30
CA ALA A 237 -9.54 -9.57 8.82
C ALA A 237 -9.39 -8.82 10.16
N ALA A 238 -9.91 -7.60 10.24
CA ALA A 238 -9.86 -6.80 11.47
C ALA A 238 -10.68 -7.44 12.61
N ARG A 239 -11.88 -7.96 12.33
CA ARG A 239 -12.71 -8.68 13.34
C ARG A 239 -12.01 -9.91 13.88
N ARG A 240 -11.36 -10.70 13.00
CA ARG A 240 -10.53 -11.83 13.43
C ARG A 240 -9.39 -11.37 14.33
N ALA A 241 -8.68 -10.30 13.95
CA ALA A 241 -7.58 -9.77 14.74
C ALA A 241 -8.04 -9.28 16.13
N VAL A 242 -9.15 -8.55 16.21
CA VAL A 242 -9.76 -8.13 17.50
C VAL A 242 -10.11 -9.34 18.36
N SER A 243 -10.72 -10.37 17.76
CA SER A 243 -11.16 -11.58 18.48
C SER A 243 -9.97 -12.39 19.01
N ASN A 244 -8.87 -12.45 18.24
CA ASN A 244 -7.67 -13.20 18.58
C ASN A 244 -6.70 -12.40 19.47
N SER A 245 -6.86 -11.08 19.56
CA SER A 245 -6.02 -10.25 20.41
C SER A 245 -6.20 -10.62 21.88
N PRO A 246 -5.11 -10.70 22.68
CA PRO A 246 -5.21 -10.98 24.10
C PRO A 246 -6.17 -9.98 24.75
N GLY A 247 -7.27 -10.49 25.31
CA GLY A 247 -8.17 -9.67 26.10
C GLY A 247 -7.52 -9.36 27.45
N ASN A 248 -7.74 -8.15 27.96
CA ASN A 248 -7.61 -7.84 29.38
C ASN A 248 -8.53 -8.78 30.18
N GLY A 249 -8.05 -9.99 30.46
CA GLY A 249 -8.52 -10.80 31.57
C GLY A 249 -8.01 -10.17 32.86
N HIS A 250 -8.53 -8.99 33.20
CA HIS A 250 -8.52 -8.51 34.57
C HIS A 250 -9.77 -9.07 35.24
N SER A 251 -9.52 -10.12 36.02
CA SER A 251 -10.00 -10.37 37.39
C SER A 251 -11.43 -9.98 37.75
#